data_AF-A0A6J5Z9C3-F1
#
_entry.id   AF-A0A6J5Z9C3-F1
#
_cell.length_a   1.000
_cell.length_b   1.000
_cell.length_c   1.000
_cell.angle_alpha   90.00
_cell.angle_beta   90.00
_cell.angle_gamma   90.00
#
_symmetry.space_group_name_H-M   'P 1'
#
loop_
_entity.id
_entity.type
_entity.pdbx_description
1 polymer ?
#
loop_
_entity_poly.entity_id
_entity_poly.type
_entity_poly.pdbx_seq_one_letter_code
_entity_poly.pdbx_strand_id
1 'polypeptide(L)' 'MVFRLDELELRAEERAYDVPHGTWRFTRAPAGFRATIAGGVPTWIDGASTGAHPGKVLQPIKR' A
#
# COMPACT_ATOMS: atom_id res chain seq x y z
N MET A 1 16.69 -1.86 -1.18
CA MET A 1 15.68 -1.43 -0.18
C MET A 1 16.15 -1.93 1.17
N VAL A 2 16.24 -1.08 2.19
CA VAL A 2 16.63 -1.48 3.56
C VAL A 2 15.38 -1.36 4.42
N PHE A 3 14.94 -2.45 5.04
CA PHE A 3 13.83 -2.50 5.98
C PHE A 3 14.31 -3.09 7.30
N ARG A 4 13.77 -2.56 8.40
CA ARG A 4 13.98 -3.12 9.74
C ARG A 4 12.94 -4.21 9.96
N LEU A 5 13.39 -5.47 9.97
CA LEU A 5 12.51 -6.64 10.03
C LEU A 5 11.73 -6.74 11.36
N ASP A 6 12.35 -6.28 12.44
CA ASP A 6 11.76 -6.18 13.78
C ASP A 6 10.60 -5.19 13.89
N GLU A 7 10.45 -4.28 12.91
CA GLU A 7 9.31 -3.36 12.83
C GLU A 7 8.14 -3.92 12.02
N LEU A 8 8.32 -5.06 11.32
CA LEU A 8 7.28 -5.68 10.50
C LEU A 8 6.54 -6.76 11.29
N GLU A 9 5.21 -6.70 11.27
CA GLU A 9 4.35 -7.65 11.98
C GLU A 9 3.13 -8.05 11.14
N LEU A 10 2.67 -9.29 11.26
CA LEU A 10 1.39 -9.67 10.69
C LEU A 10 0.28 -9.32 11.68
N ARG A 11 -0.49 -8.28 11.36
CA ARG A 11 -1.61 -7.84 12.20
C ARG A 11 -2.85 -8.72 11.99
N ALA A 12 -3.73 -8.64 12.99
CA ALA A 12 -5.04 -9.27 12.97
C ALA A 12 -5.85 -8.81 11.74
N GLU A 13 -6.65 -9.73 11.23
CA GLU A 13 -7.57 -9.44 10.13
C GLU A 13 -8.87 -8.83 10.64
N GLU A 14 -9.37 -7.84 9.92
CA GLU A 14 -10.54 -7.05 10.27
C GLU A 14 -11.54 -7.06 9.11
N ARG A 15 -12.84 -7.05 9.41
CA ARG A 15 -13.89 -6.86 8.41
C ARG A 15 -14.19 -5.37 8.27
N ALA A 16 -13.93 -4.82 7.08
CA ALA A 16 -14.31 -3.46 6.73
C ALA A 16 -15.61 -3.45 5.92
N TYR A 17 -16.55 -2.62 6.35
CA TYR A 17 -17.89 -2.46 5.76
C TYR A 17 -17.95 -1.22 4.84
N ASP A 18 -16.86 -0.93 4.13
CA ASP A 18 -16.68 0.26 3.28
C ASP A 18 -16.86 -0.04 1.78
N VAL A 19 -17.33 -1.24 1.43
CA VAL A 19 -17.50 -1.63 0.02
C VAL A 19 -18.87 -1.16 -0.50
N PRO A 20 -18.92 -0.53 -1.69
CA PRO A 20 -20.19 -0.17 -2.32
C PRO A 20 -21.14 -1.36 -2.48
N HIS A 21 -22.45 -1.09 -2.43
CA HIS A 21 -23.52 -2.09 -2.58
C HIS A 21 -23.69 -3.10 -1.43
N GLY A 22 -23.21 -2.78 -0.23
CA GLY A 22 -23.59 -3.47 1.01
C GLY A 22 -22.84 -4.77 1.30
N THR A 23 -21.74 -5.01 0.60
CA THR A 23 -20.80 -6.10 0.93
C THR A 23 -19.68 -5.60 1.85
N TRP A 24 -18.74 -6.46 2.21
CA TRP A 24 -17.62 -6.16 3.09
C TRP A 24 -16.32 -6.78 2.54
N ARG A 25 -15.18 -6.30 3.01
CA ARG A 25 -13.85 -6.83 2.66
C ARG A 25 -13.04 -7.18 3.89
N PHE A 26 -12.18 -8.20 3.78
CA PHE A 26 -11.11 -8.40 4.76
C PHE A 26 -10.01 -7.36 4.55
N THR A 27 -9.53 -6.78 5.63
CA THR A 27 -8.43 -5.83 5.63
C THR A 27 -7.58 -5.97 6.89
N ARG A 28 -6.46 -5.25 6.97
CA ARG A 28 -5.53 -5.24 8.10
C ARG A 28 -4.95 -3.83 8.24
N ALA A 29 -4.65 -3.43 9.47
CA ALA A 29 -3.91 -2.21 9.74
C ALA A 29 -2.48 -2.25 9.12
N PRO A 30 -1.90 -1.10 8.74
CA PRO A 30 -0.61 -1.03 8.05
C PRO A 30 0.57 -1.45 8.94
N ALA A 31 1.32 -2.47 8.55
CA ALA A 31 2.33 -3.12 9.37
C ALA A 31 3.77 -2.58 9.18
N GLY A 32 4.09 -1.43 9.79
CA GLY A 32 5.48 -0.98 9.97
C GLY A 32 6.20 -0.45 8.71
N PHE A 33 5.51 -0.34 7.58
CA PHE A 33 6.08 0.27 6.37
C PHE A 33 6.19 1.80 6.54
N ARG A 34 7.41 2.32 6.48
CA ARG A 34 7.69 3.76 6.59
C ARG A 34 7.44 4.52 5.29
N ALA A 35 7.63 3.84 4.16
CA ALA A 35 7.54 4.47 2.85
C ALA A 35 7.09 3.50 1.78
N THR A 36 6.29 4.01 0.85
CA THR A 36 6.02 3.38 -0.44
C THR A 36 6.59 4.28 -1.53
N ILE A 37 7.38 3.72 -2.44
CA ILE A 37 8.06 4.47 -3.51
C ILE A 37 7.72 3.82 -4.86
N ALA A 38 7.29 4.63 -5.82
CA ALA A 38 6.98 4.20 -7.18
C ALA A 38 7.78 5.03 -8.20
N GLY A 39 8.54 4.38 -9.07
CA GLY A 39 9.37 5.07 -10.06
C GLY A 39 10.41 6.04 -9.46
N GLY A 40 10.88 5.78 -8.24
CA GLY A 40 11.79 6.67 -7.50
C GLY A 40 11.10 7.82 -6.75
N VAL A 41 9.78 7.97 -6.86
CA VAL A 41 9.01 9.02 -6.17
C VAL A 41 8.26 8.44 -4.97
N PRO A 42 8.44 8.96 -3.75
CA PRO A 42 7.64 8.57 -2.58
C PRO A 42 6.16 8.86 -2.80
N THR A 43 5.29 7.90 -2.53
CA THR A 43 3.82 8.02 -2.62
C THR A 43 3.17 7.98 -1.25
N TRP A 44 3.76 7.28 -0.28
CA TRP A 44 3.37 7.24 1.13
C TRP A 44 4.61 7.43 2.01
N ILE A 45 4.51 8.22 3.08
CA ILE A 45 5.53 8.38 4.13
C ILE A 45 4.83 8.35 5.49
N ASP A 46 5.34 7.55 6.42
CA ASP A 46 4.88 7.43 7.81
C ASP A 46 3.34 7.30 7.95
N GLY A 47 2.75 6.47 7.08
CA GLY A 47 1.31 6.20 7.06
C GLY A 47 0.45 7.22 6.31
N ALA A 48 1.03 8.33 5.85
CA ALA A 48 0.30 9.40 5.14
C ALA A 48 0.62 9.45 3.64
N SER A 49 -0.41 9.66 2.83
CA SER A 49 -0.23 9.85 1.38
C SER A 49 0.50 11.16 1.13
N THR A 50 1.47 11.14 0.22
CA THR A 50 2.18 12.34 -0.25
C THR A 50 1.39 13.09 -1.33
N GLY A 51 0.33 12.48 -1.87
CA GLY A 51 -0.42 12.98 -3.04
C GLY A 51 0.29 12.76 -4.39
N ALA A 52 1.50 12.19 -4.41
CA ALA A 52 2.19 11.90 -5.65
C ALA A 52 1.58 10.68 -6.38
N HIS A 53 1.35 10.84 -7.69
CA HIS A 53 0.85 9.79 -8.58
C HIS A 53 1.81 9.54 -9.77
N PRO A 54 3.02 9.00 -9.53
CA PRO A 54 4.07 8.84 -10.55
C PRO A 54 3.84 7.66 -11.51
N GLY A 55 2.73 6.93 -11.35
CA GLY A 55 2.41 5.75 -12.15
C GLY A 55 2.30 6.10 -13.64
N LYS A 56 2.87 5.25 -14.49
CA LYS A 56 2.74 5.34 -15.95
C LYS A 56 1.96 4.15 -16.46
N VAL A 57 1.12 4.36 -17.48
CA VAL A 57 0.48 3.26 -18.19
C VAL A 57 1.58 2.45 -18.89
N LEU A 58 1.70 1.19 -18.51
CA LEU A 58 2.63 0.25 -19.15
C LEU A 58 1.98 -0.29 -20.43
N GLN A 59 2.75 -0.35 -21.52
CA GLN A 59 2.32 -1.04 -22.73
C GLN A 59 2.66 -2.54 -22.63
N PRO A 60 1.90 -3.42 -23.28
CA PRO A 60 2.27 -4.82 -23.40
C PRO A 60 3.67 -4.96 -23.99
N ILE A 61 4.45 -5.89 -23.47
CA ILE A 61 5.74 -6.24 -24.06
C ILE A 61 5.44 -6.94 -25.39
N LYS A 62 5.87 -6.36 -26.52
CA LYS A 62 5.84 -7.05 -27.81
C LYS A 62 6.87 -8.20 -27.74
N ARG A 63 6.40 -9.42 -27.95
CA ARG A 63 7.22 -10.64 -27.97
C ARG A 63 8.12 -10.67 -29.21
#